data_AF-A0A6J1PJ19-F1
#
_entry.id   AF-A0A6J1PJ19-F1
#
_cell.length_a   1.000
_cell.length_b   1.000
_cell.length_c   1.000
_cell.angle_alpha   90.00
_cell.angle_beta   90.00
_cell.angle_gamma   90.00
#
_symmetry.space_group_name_H-M   'P 1'
#
loop_
_entity.id
_entity.type
_entity.pdbx_description
1 polymer ?
#
loop_
_entity_poly.entity_id
_entity_poly.type
_entity_poly.pdbx_seq_one_letter_code
_entity_poly.pdbx_strand_id
1 'polypeptide(L)'
;MGFRSWDLYEYPLLQTTNRHSWAVEAATQLEKPRYVIFALQTGRSNNLLKHASEFDDGNLTNVKLYLNSDFYPYDDMNLDFEKRRTAILYEMYAKFRKSYYGCERENALLTMEEFDKWGPFVVIDCSRQNESVKSATVDVRIEFDCKRNIDSNTTAYCLIIHDRVIEYNPLTNIVRKIV
;
A
#
# COMPACT_ATOMS: atom_id res chain seq x y z
N MET A 1 -18.53 10.80 -7.60
CA MET A 1 -17.15 10.28 -7.54
C MET A 1 -16.34 11.31 -6.77
N GLY A 2 -15.74 10.94 -5.64
CA GLY A 2 -14.92 11.85 -4.84
C GLY A 2 -13.55 12.08 -5.50
N PHE A 3 -12.87 13.16 -5.12
CA PHE A 3 -11.48 13.35 -5.48
C PHE A 3 -10.60 12.47 -4.59
N ARG A 4 -9.35 12.24 -5.00
CA ARG A 4 -8.39 11.49 -4.19
C ARG A 4 -7.04 12.17 -4.24
N SER A 5 -6.32 12.14 -3.14
CA SER A 5 -4.89 12.47 -3.10
C SER A 5 -4.10 11.23 -2.74
N TRP A 6 -2.80 11.30 -3.00
CA TRP A 6 -1.88 10.24 -2.63
C TRP A 6 -0.57 10.84 -2.16
N ASP A 7 0.07 10.15 -1.22
CA ASP A 7 1.37 10.49 -0.66
C ASP A 7 2.27 9.25 -0.77
N LEU A 8 3.47 9.42 -1.31
CA LEU A 8 4.45 8.34 -1.51
C LEU A 8 5.60 8.50 -0.54
N TYR A 9 5.86 7.44 0.22
CA TYR A 9 6.96 7.34 1.16
C TYR A 9 7.94 6.27 0.70
N GLU A 10 9.22 6.53 0.95
CA GLU A 10 10.32 5.64 0.61
C GLU A 10 11.15 5.33 1.85
N TYR A 11 11.42 4.05 2.10
CA TYR A 11 12.48 3.60 2.99
C TYR A 11 13.65 3.14 2.11
N PRO A 12 14.64 4.02 1.85
CA PRO A 12 15.62 3.84 0.78
C PRO A 12 16.51 2.61 0.96
N LEU A 13 16.83 2.24 2.20
CA LEU A 13 17.70 1.10 2.50
C LEU A 13 17.20 0.34 3.73
N LEU A 14 16.63 -0.83 3.49
CA LEU A 14 16.24 -1.75 4.54
C LEU A 14 17.46 -2.45 5.15
N GLN A 15 17.35 -2.78 6.43
CA GLN A 15 18.35 -3.62 7.09
C GLN A 15 18.27 -5.06 6.56
N THR A 16 19.38 -5.79 6.59
CA THR A 16 19.44 -7.21 6.16
C THR A 16 18.90 -8.13 7.24
N THR A 17 17.65 -7.91 7.63
CA THR A 17 16.87 -8.72 8.58
C THR A 17 15.64 -9.28 7.90
N ASN A 18 15.00 -10.25 8.53
CA ASN A 18 13.76 -10.86 8.06
C ASN A 18 12.49 -10.25 8.68
N ARG A 19 12.65 -9.25 9.55
CA ARG A 19 11.54 -8.54 10.20
C ARG A 19 11.82 -7.05 10.18
N HIS A 20 10.80 -6.29 9.84
CA HIS A 20 10.87 -4.84 9.69
C HIS A 20 9.66 -4.18 10.33
N SER A 21 9.90 -3.06 10.99
CA SER A 21 8.87 -2.16 11.49
C SER A 21 9.25 -0.75 11.02
N TRP A 22 8.37 -0.14 10.22
CA TRP A 22 8.60 1.14 9.60
C TRP A 22 7.49 2.11 9.98
N ALA A 23 7.81 3.11 10.79
CA ALA A 23 6.95 4.27 11.00
C ALA A 23 7.01 5.15 9.75
N VAL A 24 5.96 5.10 8.94
CA VAL A 24 5.88 5.78 7.64
C VAL A 24 5.64 7.27 7.85
N GLU A 25 4.65 7.61 8.67
CA GLU A 25 4.26 8.99 8.93
C GLU A 25 3.49 9.09 10.24
N ALA A 26 3.69 10.21 10.95
CA ALA A 26 2.84 10.63 12.06
C ALA A 26 2.26 12.02 11.74
N ALA A 27 1.03 12.08 11.24
CA ALA A 27 0.40 13.34 10.84
C ALA A 27 -0.77 13.71 11.75
N THR A 28 -0.84 14.99 12.14
CA THR A 28 -1.90 15.57 12.98
C THR A 28 -3.26 15.68 12.29
N GLN A 29 -3.30 15.51 10.97
CA GLN A 29 -4.51 15.60 10.14
C GLN A 29 -4.39 14.73 8.90
N LEU A 30 -3.94 13.48 9.06
CA LEU A 30 -4.01 12.55 7.94
C LEU A 30 -5.49 12.44 7.56
N GLU A 31 -5.84 12.80 6.33
CA GLU A 31 -7.11 12.37 5.80
C GLU A 31 -7.22 10.86 5.94
N LYS A 32 -8.44 10.38 6.21
CA LYS A 32 -8.69 8.95 6.35
C LYS A 32 -8.04 8.18 5.18
N PRO A 33 -6.98 7.38 5.41
CA PRO A 33 -6.37 6.64 4.33
C PRO A 33 -7.39 5.60 3.87
N ARG A 34 -7.70 5.58 2.58
CA ARG A 34 -8.61 4.61 1.96
C ARG A 34 -7.87 3.34 1.56
N TYR A 35 -6.67 3.50 1.01
CA TYR A 35 -5.81 2.39 0.64
C TYR A 35 -4.37 2.68 1.02
N VAL A 36 -3.65 1.64 1.41
CA VAL A 36 -2.20 1.66 1.52
C VAL A 36 -1.65 0.59 0.60
N ILE A 37 -0.69 0.97 -0.25
CA ILE A 37 0.00 0.06 -1.16
C ILE A 37 1.45 -0.02 -0.71
N PHE A 38 1.90 -1.23 -0.40
CA PHE A 38 3.26 -1.53 0.02
C PHE A 38 3.98 -2.37 -1.03
N ALA A 39 5.20 -1.98 -1.39
CA ALA A 39 5.99 -2.70 -2.38
C ALA A 39 7.49 -2.62 -2.09
N LEU A 40 8.25 -3.59 -2.60
CA LEU A 40 9.70 -3.69 -2.45
C LEU A 40 10.40 -3.64 -3.81
N GLN A 41 11.58 -3.03 -3.86
CA GLN A 41 12.47 -3.07 -5.03
C GLN A 41 13.94 -3.20 -4.63
N THR A 42 14.69 -4.06 -5.31
CA THR A 42 16.06 -4.44 -4.97
C THR A 42 17.04 -4.06 -6.08
N GLY A 43 17.95 -3.13 -5.75
CA GLY A 43 19.02 -2.68 -6.63
C GLY A 43 18.51 -2.05 -7.94
N ARG A 44 17.33 -1.42 -7.91
CA ARG A 44 16.72 -0.71 -9.05
C ARG A 44 16.96 0.80 -9.04
N SER A 45 17.21 1.39 -7.86
CA SER A 45 17.53 2.81 -7.75
C SER A 45 18.77 3.15 -8.59
N ASN A 46 18.64 4.16 -9.46
CA ASN A 46 19.67 4.61 -10.42
C ASN A 46 20.25 3.53 -11.34
N ASN A 47 19.50 2.45 -11.62
CA ASN A 47 19.97 1.37 -12.48
C ASN A 47 19.18 1.31 -13.80
N LEU A 48 19.79 1.81 -14.89
CA LEU A 48 19.17 1.87 -16.22
C LEU A 48 18.96 0.49 -16.88
N LEU A 49 19.62 -0.57 -16.38
CA LEU A 49 19.52 -1.91 -16.94
C LEU A 49 18.37 -2.73 -16.34
N LYS A 50 17.71 -2.23 -15.28
CA LYS A 50 16.59 -2.90 -14.63
C LYS A 50 15.29 -2.13 -14.86
N HIS A 51 14.18 -2.85 -14.92
CA HIS A 51 12.86 -2.24 -15.05
C HIS A 51 12.45 -1.59 -13.72
N ALA A 52 12.28 -0.27 -13.74
CA ALA A 52 11.83 0.50 -12.58
C ALA A 52 10.37 0.21 -12.18
N SER A 53 9.59 -0.44 -13.05
CA SER A 53 8.18 -0.79 -12.80
C SER A 53 7.99 -2.20 -12.26
N GLU A 54 9.07 -2.93 -11.99
CA GLU A 54 9.03 -4.30 -11.46
C GLU A 54 9.23 -4.26 -9.94
N PHE A 55 8.34 -4.94 -9.22
CA PHE A 55 8.42 -5.11 -7.77
C PHE A 55 8.94 -6.49 -7.42
N ASP A 56 9.70 -6.60 -6.33
CA ASP A 56 10.18 -7.89 -5.82
C ASP A 56 9.27 -8.42 -4.72
N ASP A 57 9.14 -9.74 -4.65
CA ASP A 57 8.39 -10.40 -3.59
C ASP A 57 9.01 -10.28 -2.19
N GLY A 58 10.33 -10.02 -2.11
CA GLY A 58 11.09 -9.93 -0.86
C GLY A 58 10.98 -11.17 0.04
N ASN A 59 10.50 -12.29 -0.48
CA ASN A 59 10.02 -13.46 0.24
C ASN A 59 9.07 -13.10 1.40
N LEU A 60 8.18 -12.13 1.20
CA LEU A 60 7.22 -11.71 2.21
C LEU A 60 6.41 -12.91 2.70
N THR A 61 6.19 -12.99 4.01
CA THR A 61 5.29 -13.95 4.66
C THR A 61 4.08 -13.26 5.25
N ASN A 62 4.27 -12.03 5.76
CA ASN A 62 3.21 -11.23 6.35
C ASN A 62 3.50 -9.74 6.20
N VAL A 63 2.44 -8.95 6.09
CA VAL A 63 2.49 -7.48 6.09
C VAL A 63 1.28 -7.00 6.89
N LYS A 64 1.52 -6.12 7.86
CA LYS A 64 0.52 -5.50 8.70
C LYS A 64 0.70 -3.99 8.66
N LEU A 65 -0.37 -3.31 8.29
CA LEU A 65 -0.51 -1.88 8.47
C LEU A 65 -1.13 -1.62 9.83
N TYR A 66 -0.50 -0.78 10.62
CA TYR A 66 -1.04 -0.22 11.85
C TYR A 66 -1.43 1.22 11.59
N LEU A 67 -2.63 1.57 12.02
CA LEU A 67 -3.16 2.92 12.06
C LEU A 67 -3.50 3.20 13.52
N ASN A 68 -2.59 3.89 14.20
CA ASN A 68 -2.58 3.97 15.67
C ASN A 68 -2.56 2.56 16.29
N SER A 69 -3.65 2.17 16.97
CA SER A 69 -3.79 0.87 17.65
C SER A 69 -4.49 -0.19 16.80
N ASP A 70 -5.17 0.21 15.71
CA ASP A 70 -5.88 -0.72 14.82
C ASP A 70 -4.90 -1.25 13.76
N PHE A 71 -5.08 -2.48 13.29
CA PHE A 71 -4.22 -3.07 12.27
C PHE A 71 -4.98 -3.85 11.20
N TYR A 72 -4.37 -3.92 10.01
CA TYR A 72 -4.93 -4.52 8.81
C TYR A 72 -3.84 -5.26 8.01
N PRO A 73 -4.14 -6.41 7.41
CA PRO A 73 -5.30 -7.25 7.67
C PRO A 73 -5.29 -7.80 9.11
N TYR A 74 -6.46 -8.19 9.62
CA TYR A 74 -6.59 -8.77 10.96
C TYR A 74 -5.97 -10.18 11.04
N ASP A 75 -6.08 -10.95 9.95
CA ASP A 75 -5.51 -12.28 9.83
C ASP A 75 -4.13 -12.22 9.18
N ASP A 76 -3.25 -13.15 9.57
CA ASP A 76 -1.94 -13.29 8.93
C ASP A 76 -2.08 -13.80 7.49
N MET A 77 -1.36 -13.17 6.55
CA MET A 77 -1.46 -13.52 5.13
C MET A 77 -0.81 -14.87 4.79
N ASN A 78 0.17 -15.32 5.59
CA ASN A 78 0.87 -16.61 5.43
C ASN A 78 1.37 -16.87 3.99
N LEU A 79 1.96 -15.83 3.39
CA LEU A 79 2.45 -15.85 2.02
C LEU A 79 3.62 -16.85 1.86
N ASP A 80 3.63 -17.58 0.74
CA ASP A 80 4.74 -18.46 0.37
C ASP A 80 4.89 -18.47 -1.15
N PHE A 81 5.75 -17.58 -1.67
CA PHE A 81 5.99 -17.39 -3.10
C PHE A 81 6.54 -18.67 -3.78
N GLU A 82 7.40 -19.42 -3.07
CA GLU A 82 7.93 -20.71 -3.57
C GLU A 82 6.82 -21.74 -3.79
N LYS A 83 5.76 -21.70 -2.97
CA LYS A 83 4.59 -22.59 -3.08
C LYS A 83 3.41 -21.94 -3.81
N ARG A 84 3.61 -20.76 -4.41
CA ARG A 84 2.56 -19.95 -5.07
C ARG A 84 1.34 -19.69 -4.17
N ARG A 85 1.56 -19.53 -2.87
CA ARG A 85 0.53 -19.10 -1.91
C ARG A 85 0.48 -17.57 -1.87
N THR A 86 0.16 -16.96 -3.01
CA THR A 86 0.15 -15.50 -3.23
C THR A 86 -1.22 -14.99 -3.69
N ALA A 87 -2.21 -15.88 -3.84
CA ALA A 87 -3.53 -15.55 -4.35
C ALA A 87 -4.23 -14.41 -3.58
N ILE A 88 -3.98 -14.30 -2.26
CA ILE A 88 -4.52 -13.22 -1.44
C ILE A 88 -4.02 -11.83 -1.89
N LEU A 89 -2.77 -11.72 -2.35
CA LEU A 89 -2.22 -10.46 -2.87
C LEU A 89 -2.92 -10.06 -4.17
N TYR A 90 -3.09 -11.03 -5.07
CA TYR A 90 -3.79 -10.80 -6.33
C TYR A 90 -5.26 -10.41 -6.09
N GLU A 91 -5.93 -11.08 -5.14
CA GLU A 91 -7.30 -10.76 -4.75
C GLU A 91 -7.43 -9.32 -4.20
N MET A 92 -6.51 -8.93 -3.31
CA MET A 92 -6.42 -7.56 -2.77
C MET A 92 -6.26 -6.52 -3.89
N TYR A 93 -5.34 -6.78 -4.83
CA TYR A 93 -5.11 -5.93 -6.00
C TYR A 93 -6.35 -5.83 -6.92
N ALA A 94 -6.97 -6.96 -7.25
CA ALA A 94 -8.16 -6.99 -8.11
C ALA A 94 -9.34 -6.24 -7.47
N LYS A 95 -9.56 -6.44 -6.16
CA LYS A 95 -10.57 -5.72 -5.38
C LYS A 95 -10.30 -4.22 -5.34
N PHE A 96 -9.04 -3.82 -5.12
CA PHE A 96 -8.63 -2.42 -5.19
C PHE A 96 -8.96 -1.79 -6.54
N ARG A 97 -8.56 -2.44 -7.65
CA ARG A 97 -8.85 -1.93 -9.00
C ARG A 97 -10.36 -1.74 -9.22
N LYS A 98 -11.16 -2.75 -8.86
CA LYS A 98 -12.63 -2.70 -8.97
C LYS A 98 -13.21 -1.53 -8.18
N SER A 99 -12.86 -1.42 -6.90
CA SER A 99 -13.40 -0.40 -5.99
C SER A 99 -12.88 1.01 -6.29
N TYR A 100 -11.60 1.16 -6.64
CA TYR A 100 -10.98 2.45 -6.91
C TYR A 100 -11.52 3.08 -8.20
N TYR A 101 -11.63 2.31 -9.29
CA TYR A 101 -12.07 2.84 -10.59
C TYR A 101 -13.58 2.70 -10.84
N GLY A 102 -14.32 2.00 -9.97
CA GLY A 102 -15.75 1.75 -10.17
C GLY A 102 -16.03 0.92 -11.42
N CYS A 103 -15.11 0.00 -11.77
CA CYS A 103 -15.24 -0.80 -12.97
C CYS A 103 -15.98 -2.10 -12.65
N GLU A 104 -17.10 -2.35 -13.33
CA GLU A 104 -17.89 -3.59 -13.22
C GLU A 104 -17.17 -4.81 -13.82
N ARG A 105 -16.16 -4.60 -14.68
CA ARG A 105 -15.41 -5.70 -15.28
C ARG A 105 -14.49 -6.35 -14.25
N GLU A 106 -14.58 -7.67 -14.13
CA GLU A 106 -13.76 -8.50 -13.24
C GLU A 106 -12.27 -8.53 -13.61
N ASN A 107 -11.91 -8.06 -14.80
CA ASN A 107 -10.55 -8.16 -15.30
C ASN A 107 -9.66 -7.10 -14.63
N ALA A 108 -8.85 -7.56 -13.67
CA ALA A 108 -7.68 -6.81 -13.23
C ALA A 108 -6.76 -6.51 -14.44
N LEU A 109 -5.96 -5.44 -14.37
CA LEU A 109 -5.09 -5.03 -15.48
C LEU A 109 -4.00 -6.08 -15.78
N LEU A 110 -3.59 -6.81 -14.74
CA LEU A 110 -2.62 -7.89 -14.82
C LEU A 110 -3.35 -9.21 -14.57
N THR A 111 -3.00 -10.25 -15.31
CA THR A 111 -3.35 -11.63 -14.94
C THR A 111 -2.59 -12.04 -13.67
N MET A 112 -2.99 -13.15 -13.03
CA MET A 112 -2.30 -13.65 -11.84
C MET A 112 -0.81 -13.94 -12.12
N GLU A 113 -0.49 -14.51 -13.29
CA GLU A 113 0.89 -14.82 -13.67
C GLU A 113 1.73 -13.55 -13.91
N GLU A 114 1.14 -12.52 -14.53
CA GLU A 114 1.80 -11.23 -14.71
C GLU A 114 1.97 -10.49 -13.38
N PHE A 115 1.00 -10.61 -12.48
CA PHE A 115 1.08 -10.02 -11.14
C PHE A 115 2.21 -10.66 -10.33
N ASP A 116 2.30 -11.99 -10.30
CA ASP A 116 3.38 -12.68 -9.60
C ASP A 116 4.77 -12.29 -10.15
N LYS A 117 4.87 -11.96 -11.44
CA LYS A 117 6.13 -11.58 -12.09
C LYS A 117 6.51 -10.11 -11.90
N TRP A 118 5.56 -9.19 -12.04
CA TRP A 118 5.83 -7.76 -12.15
C TRP A 118 5.32 -6.95 -10.97
N GLY A 119 4.30 -7.46 -10.30
CA GLY A 119 3.49 -6.73 -9.33
C GLY A 119 3.35 -7.36 -7.96
N PRO A 120 4.30 -8.13 -7.39
CA PRO A 120 4.17 -8.61 -6.02
C PRO A 120 4.22 -7.43 -5.03
N PHE A 121 3.08 -6.77 -4.85
CA PHE A 121 2.83 -5.68 -3.92
C PHE A 121 1.57 -5.99 -3.12
N VAL A 122 1.47 -5.38 -1.95
CA VAL A 122 0.33 -5.58 -1.03
C VAL A 122 -0.57 -4.36 -1.11
N VAL A 123 -1.87 -4.59 -1.28
CA VAL A 123 -2.88 -3.52 -1.21
C VAL A 123 -3.78 -3.76 0.00
N ILE A 124 -3.77 -2.81 0.93
CA ILE A 124 -4.55 -2.88 2.17
C ILE A 124 -5.72 -1.92 2.05
N ASP A 125 -6.94 -2.47 1.99
CA ASP A 125 -8.18 -1.69 2.02
C ASP A 125 -8.51 -1.25 3.45
N CYS A 126 -8.52 0.06 3.62
CA CYS A 126 -8.72 0.77 4.87
C CYS A 126 -10.10 1.42 4.97
N SER A 127 -10.99 1.23 3.99
CA SER A 127 -12.30 1.87 3.93
C SER A 127 -13.17 1.61 5.17
N ARG A 128 -13.03 0.43 5.78
CA ARG A 128 -13.78 -0.02 6.96
C ARG A 128 -13.15 0.40 8.30
N GLN A 129 -12.19 1.32 8.31
CA GLN A 129 -11.64 1.89 9.54
C GLN A 129 -12.72 2.48 10.44
N ASN A 130 -12.50 2.28 11.75
CA ASN A 130 -13.35 2.79 12.82
C ASN A 130 -13.40 4.32 12.81
N GLU A 131 -14.54 4.91 13.14
CA GLU A 131 -14.71 6.36 13.16
C GLU A 131 -13.95 7.04 14.30
N SER A 132 -13.52 6.28 15.31
CA SER A 132 -12.72 6.78 16.44
C SER A 132 -11.33 7.28 16.03
N VAL A 133 -10.79 6.83 14.89
CA VAL A 133 -9.51 7.27 14.32
C VAL A 133 -9.55 8.75 13.88
N LYS A 134 -10.75 9.36 13.77
CA LYS A 134 -10.97 10.70 13.19
C LYS A 134 -10.53 11.89 14.07
N SER A 135 -10.20 11.71 15.35
CA SER A 135 -9.98 12.85 16.27
C SER A 135 -8.53 13.05 16.76
N ALA A 136 -7.61 12.16 16.40
CA ALA A 136 -6.23 12.18 16.86
C ALA A 136 -5.23 12.13 15.69
N THR A 137 -3.97 12.47 15.97
CA THR A 137 -2.83 12.15 15.10
C THR A 137 -2.92 10.69 14.66
N VAL A 138 -2.79 10.43 13.36
CA VAL A 138 -2.73 9.06 12.83
C VAL A 138 -1.26 8.69 12.65
N ASP A 139 -0.80 7.75 13.47
CA ASP A 139 0.49 7.07 13.30
C ASP A 139 0.30 5.93 12.31
N VAL A 140 0.97 6.03 11.16
CA VAL A 140 0.97 5.00 10.11
C VAL A 140 2.25 4.20 10.23
N ARG A 141 2.12 2.93 10.60
CA ARG A 141 3.26 2.02 10.72
C ARG A 141 3.03 0.77 9.89
N ILE A 142 4.04 0.35 9.12
CA ILE A 142 4.02 -0.92 8.39
C ILE A 142 4.99 -1.87 9.07
N GLU A 143 4.50 -3.04 9.46
CA GLU A 143 5.33 -4.15 9.88
C GLU A 143 5.25 -5.25 8.85
N PHE A 144 6.38 -5.90 8.57
CA PHE A 144 6.40 -7.02 7.66
C PHE A 144 7.47 -8.03 8.02
N ASP A 145 7.13 -9.28 7.74
CA ASP A 145 7.98 -10.45 7.93
C ASP A 145 8.34 -11.04 6.55
N CYS A 146 9.56 -11.54 6.45
CA CYS A 146 10.07 -12.26 5.30
C CYS A 146 10.53 -13.66 5.71
N LYS A 147 10.44 -14.62 4.80
CA LYS A 147 10.90 -16.00 5.00
C LYS A 147 12.42 -16.08 5.19
N ARG A 148 13.15 -15.14 4.61
CA ARG A 148 14.61 -15.00 4.65
C ARG A 148 14.97 -13.53 4.89
N ASN A 149 16.23 -13.25 5.19
CA ASN A 149 16.69 -11.87 5.27
C ASN A 149 16.50 -11.18 3.92
N ILE A 150 16.10 -9.91 3.96
CA ILE A 150 15.98 -9.09 2.76
C ILE A 150 17.35 -8.85 2.14
N ASP A 151 17.40 -8.86 0.82
CA ASP A 151 18.61 -8.61 0.06
C ASP A 151 19.17 -7.22 0.34
N SER A 152 20.50 -7.06 0.21
CA SER A 152 21.11 -5.74 0.30
C SER A 152 20.59 -4.83 -0.82
N ASN A 153 20.48 -3.53 -0.56
CA ASN A 153 19.97 -2.53 -1.51
C ASN A 153 18.50 -2.71 -1.88
N THR A 154 17.69 -3.27 -0.97
CA THR A 154 16.24 -3.22 -1.08
C THR A 154 15.68 -1.93 -0.50
N THR A 155 14.84 -1.29 -1.29
CA THR A 155 14.05 -0.11 -0.97
C THR A 155 12.59 -0.54 -0.77
N ALA A 156 11.94 -0.05 0.30
CA ALA A 156 10.51 -0.20 0.48
C ALA A 156 9.77 1.08 0.07
N TYR A 157 8.61 0.91 -0.54
CA TYR A 157 7.70 2.00 -0.88
C TYR A 157 6.36 1.81 -0.19
N CYS A 158 5.80 2.90 0.30
CA CYS A 158 4.44 2.98 0.81
C CYS A 158 3.71 4.12 0.12
N LEU A 159 2.68 3.78 -0.67
CA LEU A 159 1.77 4.74 -1.25
C LEU A 159 0.49 4.76 -0.43
N ILE A 160 0.17 5.89 0.18
CA ILE A 160 -1.07 6.11 0.91
C ILE A 160 -2.02 6.87 0.00
N ILE A 161 -3.25 6.38 -0.13
CA ILE A 161 -4.30 6.99 -0.94
C ILE A 161 -5.41 7.45 0.00
N HIS A 162 -5.78 8.72 -0.11
CA HIS A 162 -6.82 9.35 0.70
C HIS A 162 -8.04 9.69 -0.16
N ASP A 163 -9.23 9.59 0.43
CA ASP A 163 -10.44 10.19 -0.15
C ASP A 163 -10.47 11.68 0.19
N ARG A 164 -10.61 12.53 -0.84
CA ARG A 164 -10.77 13.98 -0.70
C ARG A 164 -12.20 14.37 -1.07
N VAL A 165 -12.80 15.22 -0.25
CA VAL A 165 -14.07 15.87 -0.59
C VAL A 165 -13.79 17.34 -0.90
N ILE A 166 -13.90 17.68 -2.18
CA ILE A 166 -13.70 19.05 -2.67
C ILE A 166 -15.06 19.64 -3.02
N GLU A 167 -15.36 20.80 -2.45
CA GLU A 167 -16.50 21.62 -2.80
C GLU A 167 -16.04 22.77 -3.69
N TYR A 168 -16.64 22.89 -4.86
CA TYR A 168 -16.47 24.03 -5.74
C TYR A 168 -17.70 24.93 -5.66
N ASN A 169 -17.49 26.21 -5.34
CA ASN A 169 -18.55 27.21 -5.35
C ASN A 169 -18.48 28.01 -6.65
N PRO A 170 -19.38 27.75 -7.64
CA PRO A 170 -19.33 28.38 -8.95
C PRO A 170 -19.64 29.89 -8.94
N LEU A 171 -20.30 30.40 -7.90
CA LEU A 171 -20.62 31.83 -7.79
C LEU A 171 -19.42 32.67 -7.32
N THR A 172 -18.48 32.03 -6.62
CA THR A 172 -17.29 32.71 -6.05
C THR A 172 -15.99 32.23 -6.67
N ASN A 173 -16.03 31.20 -7.52
CA ASN A 173 -14.88 30.46 -8.04
C ASN A 173 -13.95 29.90 -6.94
N ILE A 174 -14.46 29.73 -5.71
CA ILE A 174 -13.69 29.22 -4.58
C ILE A 174 -13.76 27.69 -4.58
N VAL A 175 -12.60 27.06 -4.40
CA VAL A 175 -12.45 25.63 -4.15
C VAL A 175 -12.14 25.44 -2.66
N ARG A 176 -12.97 24.68 -1.94
CA ARG A 176 -12.75 24.31 -0.54
C ARG A 176 -12.52 22.82 -0.39
N LYS A 177 -11.54 22.46 0.42
CA LYS A 177 -11.37 21.09 0.91
C LYS A 177 -12.22 20.93 2.17
N ILE A 178 -13.14 19.97 2.16
CA ILE A 178 -14.04 19.68 3.29
C ILE A 178 -13.47 18.55 4.14
N VAL A 179 -12.95 17.52 3.47
CA VAL A 179 -12.17 16.41 4.03
C VAL A 179 -10.91 16.35 3.21
#